data_AF-M3TY53-F1
#
_entry.id   AF-M3TY53-F1
#
_cell.length_a   1.000
_cell.length_b   1.000
_cell.length_c   1.000
_cell.angle_alpha   90.00
_cell.angle_beta   90.00
_cell.angle_gamma   90.00
#
_symmetry.space_group_name_H-M   'P 1'
#
loop_
_entity.id
_entity.type
_entity.pdbx_description
1 polymer ?
#
loop_
_entity_poly.entity_id
_entity_poly.type
_entity_poly.pdbx_seq_one_letter_code
_entity_poly.pdbx_strand_id
1 'polypeptide(L)'
;MVCLSALIYVVLPLIEVDLLNPTAASEAKAHKMKRLVPTPNSYFLEIKCPKCSATTTTFSHAHRQILCQKCGQPLGQPTGGKLKLTQQCKFRVKK
;
A
#
# COMPACT_ATOMS: atom_id res chain seq x y z
N MET A 1 -30.54 10.83 -47.03
CA MET A 1 -31.50 11.37 -46.04
C MET A 1 -32.33 10.19 -45.56
N VAL A 2 -32.12 9.56 -44.41
CA VAL A 2 -31.48 10.02 -43.18
C VAL A 2 -30.85 8.81 -42.49
N CYS A 3 -29.51 8.77 -42.48
CA CYS A 3 -28.69 8.03 -41.52
C CYS A 3 -28.89 8.63 -40.10
N LEU A 4 -30.13 8.67 -39.60
CA LEU A 4 -30.45 9.20 -38.27
C LEU A 4 -30.94 8.14 -37.28
N SER A 5 -31.24 6.92 -37.70
CA SER A 5 -31.57 5.84 -36.75
C SER A 5 -30.33 5.21 -36.08
N ALA A 6 -29.13 5.41 -36.65
CA ALA A 6 -27.87 4.88 -36.08
C ALA A 6 -27.18 5.84 -35.10
N LEU A 7 -27.67 7.08 -34.94
CA LEU A 7 -27.06 8.09 -34.07
C LEU A 7 -27.73 8.24 -32.69
N ILE A 8 -28.77 7.45 -32.39
CA ILE A 8 -29.56 7.62 -31.16
C ILE A 8 -29.13 6.68 -30.00
N TYR A 9 -28.35 5.62 -30.25
CA TYR A 9 -27.89 4.72 -29.17
C TYR A 9 -26.41 4.89 -28.77
N VAL A 10 -25.77 6.01 -29.09
CA VAL A 10 -24.40 6.34 -28.61
C VAL A 10 -24.43 7.29 -27.40
N VAL A 11 -25.55 7.34 -26.67
CA VAL A 11 -25.64 8.14 -25.44
C VAL A 11 -26.43 7.38 -24.39
N LEU A 12 -25.77 6.41 -23.77
CA LEU A 12 -26.03 6.08 -22.38
C LEU A 12 -24.68 5.71 -21.77
N PRO A 13 -24.01 6.60 -21.01
CA PRO A 13 -22.90 6.18 -20.18
C PRO A 13 -23.54 5.39 -19.03
N LEU A 14 -23.89 4.13 -19.29
CA LEU A 14 -24.33 3.23 -18.25
C LEU A 14 -23.16 3.05 -17.29
N ILE A 15 -23.47 3.42 -16.06
CA ILE A 15 -22.68 3.29 -14.85
C ILE A 15 -22.60 1.79 -14.52
N GLU A 16 -22.05 0.98 -15.41
CA GLU A 16 -21.87 -0.44 -15.14
C GLU A 16 -20.51 -0.63 -14.47
N VAL A 17 -20.46 -0.23 -13.19
CA VAL A 17 -19.37 -0.63 -12.31
C VAL A 17 -19.58 -2.10 -12.01
N ASP A 18 -18.76 -2.98 -12.60
CA ASP A 18 -18.76 -4.41 -12.26
C ASP A 18 -18.43 -4.57 -10.76
N LEU A 19 -19.46 -4.84 -9.95
CA LEU A 19 -19.33 -5.03 -8.50
C LEU A 19 -18.67 -6.35 -8.14
N LEU A 20 -18.76 -7.36 -9.01
CA LEU A 20 -18.23 -8.69 -8.75
C LEU A 20 -16.73 -8.74 -9.05
N ASN A 21 -16.28 -8.00 -10.08
CA ASN A 21 -14.87 -7.92 -10.47
C ASN A 21 -14.39 -6.46 -10.57
N PRO A 22 -14.30 -5.73 -9.44
CA PRO A 22 -13.77 -4.38 -9.45
C PRO A 22 -12.31 -4.37 -9.92
N THR A 23 -11.90 -3.31 -10.62
CA THR A 23 -10.50 -3.13 -11.02
C THR A 23 -9.58 -2.98 -9.80
N ALA A 24 -8.32 -3.43 -9.91
CA ALA A 24 -7.34 -3.27 -8.83
C ALA A 24 -7.16 -1.79 -8.39
N ALA A 25 -7.34 -0.85 -9.32
CA ALA A 25 -7.29 0.58 -9.02
C ALA A 25 -8.46 1.05 -8.14
N SER A 26 -9.68 0.53 -8.37
CA SER A 26 -10.84 0.82 -7.51
C SER A 26 -10.69 0.21 -6.12
N GLU A 27 -10.18 -1.01 -6.01
CA GLU A 27 -9.98 -1.69 -4.72
C GLU A 27 -8.90 -1.02 -3.84
N ALA A 28 -7.83 -0.51 -4.47
CA ALA A 28 -6.77 0.21 -3.78
C ALA A 28 -7.24 1.54 -3.17
N LYS A 29 -8.22 2.20 -3.82
CA LYS A 29 -8.84 3.45 -3.33
C LYS A 29 -9.83 3.20 -2.19
N ALA A 30 -10.46 2.02 -2.16
CA ALA A 30 -11.41 1.65 -1.12
C ALA A 30 -10.75 1.52 0.26
N HIS A 31 -11.50 1.88 1.31
CA HIS A 31 -11.08 1.64 2.68
C HIS A 31 -10.92 0.14 2.94
N LYS A 32 -9.94 -0.26 3.77
CA LYS A 32 -9.57 -1.67 4.03
C LYS A 32 -10.74 -2.61 4.37
N MET A 33 -11.77 -2.10 5.05
CA MET A 33 -12.98 -2.86 5.44
C MET A 33 -14.10 -2.84 4.38
N LYS A 34 -14.02 -1.95 3.38
CA LYS A 34 -15.03 -1.77 2.31
C LYS A 34 -14.59 -2.38 0.98
N ARG A 35 -13.49 -3.14 0.97
CA ARG A 35 -13.07 -3.93 -0.19
C ARG A 35 -13.98 -5.16 -0.31
N LEU A 36 -14.03 -5.74 -1.50
CA LEU A 36 -14.77 -6.99 -1.74
C LEU A 36 -14.32 -8.08 -0.76
N VAL A 37 -13.00 -8.25 -0.61
CA VAL A 37 -12.39 -9.07 0.43
C VAL A 37 -11.53 -8.17 1.33
N PRO A 38 -11.77 -8.16 2.66
CA PRO A 38 -11.02 -7.32 3.58
C PRO A 38 -9.56 -7.77 3.68
N THR A 39 -8.63 -6.85 3.44
CA THR A 39 -7.19 -7.10 3.51
C THR A 39 -6.47 -5.96 4.24
N PRO A 40 -5.43 -6.26 5.04
CA PRO A 40 -4.66 -5.23 5.72
C PRO A 40 -3.80 -4.42 4.75
N ASN A 41 -3.55 -3.14 5.06
CA ASN A 41 -2.61 -2.29 4.31
C ASN A 41 -1.17 -2.35 4.86
N SER A 42 -0.97 -3.07 5.97
CA SER A 42 0.31 -3.21 6.65
C SER A 42 1.12 -4.37 6.10
N TYR A 43 2.44 -4.31 6.25
CA TYR A 43 3.38 -5.30 5.72
C TYR A 43 4.62 -5.38 6.61
N PHE A 44 5.38 -6.47 6.47
CA PHE A 44 6.69 -6.59 7.06
C PHE A 44 7.76 -6.06 6.11
N LEU A 45 8.77 -5.41 6.67
CA LEU A 45 9.86 -4.80 5.92
C LEU A 45 11.21 -5.17 6.53
N GLU A 46 12.18 -5.37 5.66
CA GLU A 46 13.58 -5.64 5.95
C GLU A 46 14.35 -4.33 5.85
N ILE A 47 14.82 -3.80 6.98
CA ILE A 47 15.66 -2.60 7.04
C ILE A 47 17.12 -3.01 7.12
N LYS A 48 17.94 -2.54 6.19
CA LYS A 48 19.40 -2.65 6.24
C LYS A 48 19.99 -1.45 6.95
N CYS A 49 20.74 -1.70 8.02
CA CYS A 49 21.47 -0.66 8.73
C CYS A 49 22.67 -0.15 7.89
N PRO A 50 22.88 1.18 7.76
CA PRO A 50 24.02 1.71 7.00
C PRO A 50 25.38 1.39 7.62
N LYS A 51 25.45 1.26 8.95
CA LYS A 51 26.72 1.03 9.68
C LYS A 51 27.16 -0.44 9.66
N CYS A 52 26.22 -1.38 9.74
CA CYS A 52 26.50 -2.75 10.16
C CYS A 52 26.05 -3.81 9.14
N SER A 53 25.44 -3.36 8.02
CA SER A 53 24.83 -4.15 6.94
C SER A 53 23.82 -5.24 7.37
N ALA A 54 23.57 -5.37 8.67
CA ALA A 54 22.60 -6.29 9.25
C ALA A 54 21.18 -5.88 8.84
N THR A 55 20.41 -6.88 8.46
CA THR A 55 19.00 -6.73 8.08
C THR A 55 18.13 -7.01 9.29
N THR A 56 17.28 -6.07 9.68
CA THR A 56 16.30 -6.26 10.74
C THR A 56 14.90 -6.30 10.13
N THR A 57 14.12 -7.33 10.46
CA THR A 57 12.73 -7.48 10.03
C THR A 57 11.82 -6.74 11.00
N THR A 58 10.99 -5.84 10.49
CA THR A 58 10.09 -5.02 11.30
C THR A 58 8.73 -4.85 10.64
N PHE A 59 7.74 -4.45 11.43
CA PHE A 59 6.39 -4.16 10.96
C PHE A 59 6.27 -2.71 10.50
N SER A 60 5.49 -2.45 9.45
CA SER A 60 5.37 -1.10 8.87
C SER A 60 4.74 -0.05 9.80
N HIS A 61 3.87 -0.46 10.73
CA HIS A 61 3.23 0.42 11.71
C HIS A 61 3.67 0.01 13.14
N ALA A 62 4.99 -0.12 13.35
CA ALA A 62 5.51 -0.53 14.64
C ALA A 62 5.26 0.54 15.72
N HIS A 63 4.80 0.10 16.90
CA HIS A 63 4.54 0.97 18.06
C HIS A 63 5.81 1.35 18.82
N ARG A 64 6.84 0.50 18.80
CA ARG A 64 8.11 0.75 19.51
C ARG A 64 9.17 1.27 18.55
N GLN A 65 10.12 2.02 19.10
CA GLN A 65 11.33 2.40 18.40
C GLN A 65 12.10 1.15 17.96
N ILE A 66 12.48 1.11 16.68
CA ILE A 66 13.22 -0.02 16.12
C ILE A 66 14.71 0.20 16.32
N LEU A 67 15.37 -0.75 16.96
CA LEU A 67 16.81 -0.78 17.15
C LEU A 67 17.45 -1.86 16.27
N CYS A 68 18.66 -1.59 15.77
CA CYS A 68 19.46 -2.59 15.07
C CYS A 68 19.97 -3.64 16.07
N GLN A 69 19.76 -4.93 15.76
CA GLN A 69 20.17 -6.04 16.65
C GLN A 69 21.68 -6.12 16.91
N LYS A 70 22.52 -5.64 15.98
CA LYS A 70 23.99 -5.70 16.13
C LYS A 70 24.60 -4.45 16.77
N CYS A 71 24.03 -3.28 16.48
CA CYS A 71 24.70 -2.00 16.75
C CYS A 71 23.92 -1.09 17.70
N GLY A 72 22.71 -1.49 18.12
CA GLY A 72 21.85 -0.69 19.00
C GLY A 72 21.34 0.63 18.41
N GLN A 73 21.83 1.05 17.23
CA GLN A 73 21.42 2.29 16.58
C GLN A 73 19.91 2.24 16.26
N PRO A 74 19.17 3.32 16.54
CA PRO A 74 17.78 3.42 16.12
C PRO A 74 17.66 3.52 14.60
N LEU A 75 16.83 2.65 14.03
CA LEU A 75 16.54 2.58 12.58
C LEU A 75 15.31 3.42 12.20
N GLY A 76 14.39 3.62 13.14
CA GLY A 76 13.20 4.43 12.92
C GLY A 76 12.40 4.70 14.19
N GLN A 77 11.58 5.75 14.13
CA GLN A 77 10.71 6.21 15.22
C GLN A 77 9.24 5.83 14.94
N PRO A 78 8.49 5.40 15.97
CA PRO A 78 7.07 5.14 15.83
C PRO A 78 6.31 6.43 15.54
N THR A 79 5.29 6.34 14.69
CA THR A 79 4.36 7.44 14.41
C THR A 79 2.93 6.90 14.51
N GLY A 80 1.92 7.77 14.37
CA GLY A 80 0.52 7.31 14.28
C GLY A 80 0.20 6.47 13.03
N GLY A 81 1.10 6.44 12.04
CA GLY A 81 0.96 5.69 10.80
C GLY A 81 2.15 4.80 10.52
N LYS A 82 2.75 4.95 9.34
CA LYS A 82 3.96 4.21 8.97
C LYS A 82 5.16 4.69 9.77
N LEU A 83 6.06 3.76 10.11
CA LEU A 83 7.31 4.04 10.79
C LEU A 83 8.13 5.09 10.05
N LYS A 84 8.66 6.09 10.78
CA LYS A 84 9.59 7.07 10.22
C LYS A 84 11.00 6.51 10.26
N LEU A 85 11.54 6.14 9.09
CA LEU A 85 12.91 5.63 8.96
C LEU A 85 13.94 6.76 9.03
N THR A 86 15.13 6.46 9.54
CA THR A 86 16.27 7.37 9.48
C THR A 86 16.82 7.46 8.04
N GLN A 87 17.27 8.65 7.63
CA GLN A 87 17.59 9.01 6.23
C GLN A 87 18.55 8.06 5.48
N GLN A 88 19.38 7.29 6.19
CA GLN A 88 20.41 6.42 5.58
C GLN A 88 20.05 4.92 5.56
N CYS A 89 18.84 4.53 5.98
CA CYS A 89 18.44 3.12 6.02
C CYS A 89 17.82 2.68 4.70
N LYS A 90 18.30 1.58 4.12
CA LYS A 90 17.68 0.94 2.93
C LYS A 90 16.60 -0.03 3.40
N PHE A 91 15.44 -0.07 2.74
CA PHE A 91 14.37 -1.01 3.09
C PHE A 91 13.90 -1.84 1.89
N ARG A 92 13.45 -3.06 2.16
CA ARG A 92 12.77 -3.95 1.21
C ARG A 92 11.49 -4.47 1.86
N VAL A 93 10.39 -4.53 1.11
CA VAL A 93 9.14 -5.12 1.59
C VAL A 93 9.23 -6.63 1.43
N LYS A 94 8.93 -7.38 2.51
CA LYS A 94 8.73 -8.83 2.41
C LYS A 94 7.35 -9.09 1.81
N LYS A 95 7.29 -9.93 0.78
CA LYS A 95 6.04 -10.51 0.29
C LYS A 95 5.71 -11.73 1.13
#